data_AF-A0A1Z8SRS6-F1
#
_entry.id   AF-A0A1Z8SRS6-F1
#
_cell.length_a   1.000
_cell.length_b   1.000
_cell.length_c   1.000
_cell.angle_alpha   90.00
_cell.angle_beta   90.00
_cell.angle_gamma   90.00
#
_symmetry.space_group_name_H-M   'P 1'
#
loop_
_entity.id
_entity.type
_entity.pdbx_description
1 polymer ?
#
loop_
_entity_poly.entity_id
_entity_poly.type
_entity_poly.pdbx_seq_one_letter_code
_entity_poly.pdbx_strand_id
1 'polypeptide(L)'
;MYSNCFFAFSLMAVLQSNLVGVIDFRQEVWPILEKRCIECHREPYEKNGLLKKPKAGLRLDGAAYILHGSDEGTVVVVDHPSKSALYQRVILPENDADHMPPKGDSLTTNQKEILRMWIAEGVDFGTWVGAIDGVEELAERKKNELVQQASYLKEVDQLSEGLIPLNREKLKDLSLKSGLLIRPLGIGSPLVEARVVTEPTKITDGMIKELIPLKEHLAKIDLRNSAITDQSLIEISSFPRLTHLNLMGTQITSKGIRFLRKTQKLENLNLVSTQVSDSVVETIVIFPNLQRLFLWNSNISEAGVSALREKKNDLVVSF
;
A
#
# COMPACT_ATOMS: atom_id res chain seq x y z
N MET A 1 -58.57 -38.76 12.38
CA MET A 1 -58.11 -37.50 11.73
C MET A 1 -56.84 -37.07 12.45
N TYR A 2 -55.67 -37.41 11.92
CA TYR A 2 -54.38 -37.04 12.51
C TYR A 2 -53.90 -35.72 11.88
N SER A 3 -53.70 -34.71 12.72
CA SER A 3 -53.14 -33.39 12.36
C SER A 3 -51.66 -33.53 12.01
N ASN A 4 -51.29 -33.17 10.79
CA ASN A 4 -49.89 -32.97 10.40
C ASN A 4 -49.49 -31.51 10.67
N CYS A 5 -48.63 -31.32 11.66
CA CYS A 5 -47.95 -30.06 11.95
C CYS A 5 -46.83 -29.84 10.91
N PHE A 6 -46.94 -28.82 10.08
CA PHE A 6 -45.86 -28.36 9.21
C PHE A 6 -44.84 -27.58 10.07
N PHE A 7 -43.67 -28.18 10.31
CA PHE A 7 -42.50 -27.43 10.77
C PHE A 7 -41.92 -26.65 9.59
N ALA A 8 -42.17 -25.34 9.55
CA ALA A 8 -41.46 -24.43 8.67
C ALA A 8 -40.04 -24.22 9.21
N PHE A 9 -39.07 -24.95 8.68
CA PHE A 9 -37.65 -24.61 8.84
C PHE A 9 -37.38 -23.34 8.03
N SER A 10 -37.43 -22.19 8.71
CA SER A 10 -36.89 -20.94 8.19
C SER A 10 -35.38 -21.09 8.08
N LEU A 11 -34.90 -21.41 6.87
CA LEU A 11 -33.49 -21.38 6.53
C LEU A 11 -33.06 -19.90 6.51
N MET A 12 -32.69 -19.36 7.66
CA MET A 12 -31.92 -18.11 7.71
C MET A 12 -30.58 -18.37 7.03
N ALA A 13 -30.51 -18.06 5.73
CA ALA A 13 -29.25 -17.92 5.03
C ALA A 13 -28.46 -16.82 5.75
N VAL A 14 -27.52 -17.23 6.59
CA VAL A 14 -26.47 -16.35 7.07
C VAL A 14 -25.67 -15.95 5.84
N LEU A 15 -25.99 -14.78 5.28
CA LEU A 15 -25.10 -14.07 4.38
C LEU A 15 -23.84 -13.78 5.20
N GLN A 16 -22.88 -14.70 5.15
CA GLN A 16 -21.52 -14.41 5.56
C GLN A 16 -21.05 -13.30 4.64
N SER A 17 -21.08 -12.07 5.15
CA SER A 17 -20.31 -10.98 4.61
C SER A 17 -18.87 -11.45 4.57
N ASN A 18 -18.35 -11.71 3.37
CA ASN A 18 -16.92 -11.85 3.17
C ASN A 18 -16.29 -10.54 3.65
N LEU A 19 -15.74 -10.58 4.86
CA LEU A 19 -14.81 -9.56 5.35
C LEU A 19 -13.76 -9.39 4.25
N VAL A 20 -13.64 -8.16 3.75
CA VAL A 20 -12.59 -7.76 2.80
C VAL A 20 -11.24 -8.04 3.49
N GLY A 21 -10.66 -9.18 3.16
CA GLY A 21 -9.36 -9.62 3.66
C GLY A 21 -8.23 -9.13 2.76
N VAL A 22 -7.02 -9.06 3.32
CA VAL A 22 -5.78 -8.91 2.54
C VAL A 22 -5.71 -10.03 1.51
N ILE A 23 -5.45 -9.67 0.26
CA ILE A 23 -5.32 -10.62 -0.84
C ILE A 23 -4.13 -11.54 -0.59
N ASP A 24 -4.39 -12.85 -0.52
CA ASP A 24 -3.34 -13.86 -0.50
C ASP A 24 -2.89 -14.14 -1.94
N PHE A 25 -1.66 -13.73 -2.28
CA PHE A 25 -1.14 -13.93 -3.63
C PHE A 25 -1.20 -15.39 -4.08
N ARG A 26 -0.83 -16.35 -3.24
CA ARG A 26 -0.74 -17.75 -3.67
C ARG A 26 -2.12 -18.36 -3.88
N GLN A 27 -3.10 -17.96 -3.08
CA GLN A 27 -4.45 -18.52 -3.13
C GLN A 27 -5.37 -17.79 -4.11
N GLU A 28 -5.19 -16.49 -4.30
CA GLU A 28 -6.14 -15.64 -5.03
C GLU A 28 -5.56 -15.07 -6.33
N VAL A 29 -4.28 -14.64 -6.32
CA VAL A 29 -3.66 -13.99 -7.50
C VAL A 29 -3.01 -15.01 -8.43
N TRP A 30 -2.20 -15.91 -7.89
CA TRP A 30 -1.44 -16.89 -8.67
C TRP A 30 -2.34 -17.75 -9.57
N PRO A 31 -3.49 -18.29 -9.13
CA PRO A 31 -4.36 -19.06 -10.02
C PRO A 31 -4.89 -18.25 -11.22
N ILE A 32 -5.00 -16.92 -11.09
CA ILE A 32 -5.37 -16.03 -12.19
C ILE A 32 -4.19 -15.91 -13.16
N LEU A 33 -3.00 -15.58 -12.65
CA LEU A 33 -1.81 -15.42 -13.49
C LEU A 33 -1.45 -16.71 -14.21
N GLU A 34 -1.42 -17.83 -13.48
CA GLU A 34 -1.13 -19.17 -14.00
C GLU A 34 -2.06 -19.54 -15.16
N LYS A 35 -3.37 -19.31 -14.99
CA LYS A 35 -4.36 -19.69 -15.99
C LYS A 35 -4.45 -18.73 -17.18
N ARG A 36 -4.27 -17.42 -16.95
CA ARG A 36 -4.58 -16.39 -17.96
C ARG A 36 -3.35 -15.72 -18.57
N CYS A 37 -2.18 -15.82 -17.94
CA CYS A 37 -0.99 -15.03 -18.32
C CYS A 37 0.22 -15.89 -18.69
N ILE A 38 0.45 -17.00 -17.99
CA ILE A 38 1.70 -17.76 -18.07
C ILE A 38 1.94 -18.44 -19.43
N GLU A 39 0.91 -18.72 -20.25
CA GLU A 39 1.14 -19.27 -21.60
C GLU A 39 2.06 -18.38 -22.47
N CYS A 40 1.97 -17.06 -22.27
CA CYS A 40 2.72 -16.06 -23.02
C CYS A 40 3.81 -15.34 -22.21
N HIS A 41 3.69 -15.29 -20.88
CA HIS A 41 4.55 -14.50 -19.98
C HIS A 41 5.33 -15.38 -19.00
N ARG A 42 6.13 -16.30 -19.54
CA ARG A 42 6.96 -17.25 -18.78
C ARG A 42 8.35 -17.39 -19.40
N GLU A 43 9.19 -18.24 -18.83
CA GLU A 43 10.51 -18.56 -19.37
C GLU A 43 10.44 -18.97 -20.86
N PRO A 44 11.50 -18.71 -21.65
CA PRO A 44 11.57 -19.20 -23.02
C PRO A 44 11.35 -20.71 -23.10
N TYR A 45 10.48 -21.14 -24.00
CA TYR A 45 10.11 -22.56 -24.13
C TYR A 45 9.98 -22.98 -25.59
N GLU A 46 10.18 -24.26 -25.87
CA GLU A 46 9.98 -24.79 -27.22
C GLU A 46 8.53 -25.24 -27.44
N LYS A 47 7.96 -24.87 -28.60
CA LYS A 47 6.66 -25.37 -29.06
C LYS A 47 6.71 -25.57 -30.57
N ASN A 48 6.46 -26.79 -31.02
CA ASN A 48 6.52 -27.20 -32.42
C ASN A 48 7.90 -26.93 -33.06
N GLY A 49 9.00 -27.19 -32.33
CA GLY A 49 10.37 -26.97 -32.81
C GLY A 49 10.79 -25.50 -32.92
N LEU A 50 9.96 -24.57 -32.43
CA LEU A 50 10.26 -23.14 -32.40
C LEU A 50 10.44 -22.68 -30.95
N LEU A 51 11.57 -22.01 -30.68
CA LEU A 51 11.78 -21.31 -29.42
C LEU A 51 10.83 -20.11 -29.33
N LYS A 52 9.94 -20.13 -28.35
CA LYS A 52 9.04 -19.03 -28.00
C LYS A 52 9.64 -18.24 -26.85
N LYS A 53 9.86 -16.95 -27.06
CA LYS A 53 10.26 -16.00 -26.01
C LYS A 53 9.02 -15.39 -25.34
N PRO A 54 9.13 -14.94 -24.08
CA PRO A 54 8.06 -14.20 -23.41
C PRO A 54 7.63 -12.99 -24.24
N LYS A 55 6.32 -12.76 -24.31
CA LYS A 55 5.78 -11.59 -25.01
C LYS A 55 6.20 -10.31 -24.29
N ALA A 56 6.70 -9.34 -25.07
CA ALA A 56 7.28 -8.08 -24.57
C ALA A 56 8.39 -8.27 -23.53
N GLY A 57 9.09 -9.42 -23.54
CA GLY A 57 10.11 -9.74 -22.54
C GLY A 57 9.56 -9.91 -21.11
N LEU A 58 8.24 -9.87 -20.93
CA LEU A 58 7.60 -9.90 -19.63
C LEU A 58 7.44 -11.34 -19.13
N ARG A 59 7.92 -11.56 -17.91
CA ARG A 59 7.71 -12.78 -17.12
C ARG A 59 6.84 -12.49 -15.90
N LEU A 60 5.79 -13.30 -15.72
CA LEU A 60 4.83 -13.20 -14.62
C LEU A 60 4.85 -14.45 -13.71
N ASP A 61 5.85 -15.30 -13.90
CA ASP A 61 6.05 -16.58 -13.21
C ASP A 61 7.04 -16.50 -12.04
N GLY A 62 7.64 -15.34 -11.78
CA GLY A 62 8.49 -15.09 -10.62
C GLY A 62 8.35 -13.68 -10.06
N ALA A 63 8.43 -13.54 -8.73
CA ALA A 63 8.25 -12.25 -8.05
C ALA A 63 9.30 -11.23 -8.51
N ALA A 64 10.55 -11.66 -8.67
CA ALA A 64 11.63 -10.81 -9.18
C ALA A 64 11.34 -10.30 -10.60
N TYR A 65 10.80 -11.15 -11.48
CA TYR A 65 10.43 -10.78 -12.84
C TYR A 65 9.25 -9.82 -12.90
N ILE A 66 8.20 -10.07 -12.10
CA ILE A 66 7.02 -9.20 -12.04
C ILE A 66 7.41 -7.79 -11.58
N LEU A 67 8.27 -7.69 -10.57
CA LEU A 67 8.78 -6.42 -10.07
C LEU A 67 9.78 -5.76 -11.02
N HIS A 68 10.49 -6.54 -11.84
CA HIS A 68 11.38 -6.02 -12.87
C HIS A 68 10.59 -5.35 -14.01
N GLY A 69 9.50 -5.97 -14.46
CA GLY A 69 8.67 -5.45 -15.55
C GLY A 69 8.98 -6.08 -16.90
N SER A 70 8.66 -5.36 -17.98
CA SER A 70 8.81 -5.80 -19.36
C SER A 70 9.93 -5.07 -20.08
N ASP A 71 10.16 -5.38 -21.36
CA ASP A 71 11.09 -4.63 -22.23
C ASP A 71 10.69 -3.15 -22.38
N GLU A 72 9.43 -2.80 -22.09
CA GLU A 72 8.87 -1.44 -22.16
C GLU A 72 8.86 -0.74 -20.78
N GLY A 73 9.39 -1.39 -19.74
CA GLY A 73 9.50 -0.85 -18.38
C GLY A 73 8.50 -1.42 -17.38
N THR A 74 8.17 -0.61 -16.37
CA THR A 74 7.42 -1.06 -15.18
C THR A 74 6.02 -1.57 -15.52
N VAL A 75 5.73 -2.82 -15.14
CA VAL A 75 4.42 -3.44 -15.37
C VAL A 75 3.49 -3.31 -14.17
N VAL A 76 4.04 -3.31 -12.95
CA VAL A 76 3.30 -3.11 -11.70
C VAL A 76 3.86 -1.92 -10.95
N VAL A 77 3.01 -0.92 -10.71
CA VAL A 77 3.32 0.24 -9.86
C VAL A 77 2.67 -0.02 -8.51
N VAL A 78 3.51 -0.30 -7.51
CA VAL A 78 3.11 -0.57 -6.12
C VAL A 78 2.12 0.49 -5.63
N ASP A 79 1.02 0.06 -5.02
CA ASP A 79 -0.09 0.88 -4.47
C ASP A 79 -0.92 1.65 -5.51
N HIS A 80 -0.63 1.51 -6.80
CA HIS A 80 -1.27 2.27 -7.87
C HIS A 80 -1.78 1.36 -9.00
N PRO A 81 -2.90 0.65 -8.80
CA PRO A 81 -3.49 -0.21 -9.83
C PRO A 81 -3.78 0.55 -11.12
N SER A 82 -4.31 1.77 -11.02
CA SER A 82 -4.63 2.61 -12.18
C SER A 82 -3.40 3.09 -12.96
N LYS A 83 -2.19 3.00 -12.39
CA LYS A 83 -0.91 3.29 -13.06
C LYS A 83 -0.14 2.02 -13.45
N SER A 84 -0.68 0.85 -13.11
CA SER A 84 -0.04 -0.43 -13.38
C SER A 84 -0.48 -0.95 -14.74
N ALA A 85 0.47 -1.06 -15.67
CA ALA A 85 0.27 -1.60 -17.01
C ALA A 85 -0.40 -2.98 -17.00
N LEU A 86 -0.12 -3.82 -15.99
CA LEU A 86 -0.79 -5.11 -15.78
C LEU A 86 -2.31 -4.95 -15.64
N TYR A 87 -2.75 -4.05 -14.76
CA TYR A 87 -4.17 -3.85 -14.47
C TYR A 87 -4.87 -3.08 -15.59
N GLN A 88 -4.22 -2.04 -16.14
CA GLN A 88 -4.77 -1.26 -17.25
C GLN A 88 -5.14 -2.15 -18.44
N ARG A 89 -4.31 -3.12 -18.80
CA ARG A 89 -4.56 -4.01 -19.95
C ARG A 89 -5.68 -5.02 -19.73
N VAL A 90 -5.85 -5.54 -18.50
CA VAL A 90 -6.90 -6.54 -18.22
C VAL A 90 -8.31 -5.96 -18.08
N ILE A 91 -8.42 -4.63 -17.95
CA ILE A 91 -9.71 -3.93 -17.88
C ILE A 91 -10.16 -3.33 -19.23
N LEU A 92 -9.31 -3.40 -20.27
CA LEU A 92 -9.67 -2.91 -21.60
C LEU A 92 -10.85 -3.71 -22.20
N PRO A 93 -11.60 -3.11 -23.15
CA PRO A 93 -12.55 -3.85 -23.98
C PRO A 93 -11.88 -5.00 -24.74
N GLU A 94 -12.60 -6.11 -24.96
CA GLU A 94 -12.01 -7.30 -25.61
C GLU A 94 -11.53 -7.06 -27.05
N ASN A 95 -12.04 -6.03 -27.71
CA ASN A 95 -11.66 -5.63 -29.06
C ASN A 95 -10.49 -4.63 -29.11
N ASP A 96 -10.00 -4.20 -27.95
CA ASP A 96 -8.84 -3.31 -27.88
C ASP A 96 -7.56 -4.09 -28.23
N ALA A 97 -6.66 -3.48 -29.00
CA ALA A 97 -5.42 -4.11 -29.44
C ALA A 97 -4.47 -4.42 -28.27
N ASP A 98 -4.56 -3.66 -27.18
CA ASP A 98 -3.74 -3.83 -25.98
C ASP A 98 -4.43 -4.69 -24.91
N HIS A 99 -5.65 -5.20 -25.17
CA HIS A 99 -6.37 -6.05 -24.24
C HIS A 99 -5.61 -7.34 -23.92
N MET A 100 -5.54 -7.66 -22.63
CA MET A 100 -4.91 -8.87 -22.13
C MET A 100 -5.89 -9.70 -21.28
N PRO A 101 -5.95 -11.03 -21.48
CA PRO A 101 -5.21 -11.80 -22.48
C PRO A 101 -5.74 -11.56 -23.91
N PRO A 102 -4.89 -11.67 -24.94
CA PRO A 102 -5.31 -11.43 -26.34
C PRO A 102 -6.05 -12.62 -26.94
N LYS A 103 -6.06 -13.76 -26.25
CA LYS A 103 -6.71 -15.02 -26.63
C LYS A 103 -7.25 -15.72 -25.39
N GLY A 104 -8.30 -16.51 -25.58
CA GLY A 104 -9.03 -17.16 -24.48
C GLY A 104 -9.98 -16.18 -23.78
N ASP A 105 -10.69 -16.66 -22.75
CA ASP A 105 -11.62 -15.77 -22.04
C ASP A 105 -10.88 -14.69 -21.26
N SER A 106 -11.46 -13.49 -21.30
CA SER A 106 -11.15 -12.38 -20.43
C SER A 106 -11.26 -12.76 -18.95
N LEU A 107 -10.56 -12.01 -18.10
CA LEU A 107 -10.71 -12.13 -16.67
C LEU A 107 -12.14 -11.75 -16.27
N THR A 108 -12.72 -12.48 -15.31
CA THR A 108 -14.00 -12.10 -14.73
C THR A 108 -13.87 -10.83 -13.90
N THR A 109 -14.99 -10.15 -13.60
CA THR A 109 -14.99 -8.95 -12.73
C THR A 109 -14.30 -9.22 -11.40
N ASN A 110 -14.54 -10.38 -10.78
CA ASN A 110 -13.91 -10.75 -9.51
C ASN A 110 -12.39 -10.94 -9.65
N GLN A 111 -11.93 -11.55 -10.74
CA GLN A 111 -10.49 -11.73 -11.00
C GLN A 111 -9.79 -10.39 -11.24
N LYS A 112 -10.42 -9.49 -11.98
CA LYS A 112 -9.93 -8.12 -12.17
C LYS A 112 -9.83 -7.41 -10.81
N GLU A 113 -10.83 -7.57 -9.95
CA GLU A 113 -10.85 -6.96 -8.62
C GLU A 113 -9.77 -7.51 -7.69
N ILE A 114 -9.53 -8.82 -7.69
CA ILE A 114 -8.42 -9.44 -6.95
C ILE A 114 -7.07 -8.84 -7.39
N LEU A 115 -6.82 -8.72 -8.70
CA LEU A 115 -5.60 -8.08 -9.20
C LEU A 115 -5.50 -6.61 -8.80
N ARG A 116 -6.63 -5.87 -8.88
CA ARG A 116 -6.69 -4.47 -8.44
C ARG A 116 -6.33 -4.33 -6.98
N MET A 117 -6.93 -5.16 -6.12
CA MET A 117 -6.72 -5.15 -4.67
C MET A 117 -5.29 -5.56 -4.34
N TRP A 118 -4.77 -6.63 -4.93
CA TRP A 118 -3.39 -7.06 -4.72
C TRP A 118 -2.36 -5.96 -5.02
N ILE A 119 -2.55 -5.22 -6.13
CA ILE A 119 -1.68 -4.09 -6.45
C ILE A 119 -1.91 -2.92 -5.48
N ALA A 120 -3.16 -2.64 -5.10
CA ALA A 120 -3.50 -1.58 -4.16
C ALA A 120 -2.97 -1.84 -2.74
N GLU A 121 -2.83 -3.11 -2.38
CA GLU A 121 -2.21 -3.64 -1.17
C GLU A 121 -0.70 -3.81 -1.32
N GLY A 122 -0.14 -3.25 -2.40
CA GLY A 122 1.28 -3.10 -2.68
C GLY A 122 2.03 -4.39 -2.97
N VAL A 123 1.38 -5.28 -3.70
CA VAL A 123 2.05 -6.36 -4.45
C VAL A 123 2.76 -7.34 -3.51
N ASP A 124 2.09 -7.74 -2.43
CA ASP A 124 2.62 -8.75 -1.51
C ASP A 124 2.54 -10.15 -2.15
N PHE A 125 3.67 -10.82 -2.31
CA PHE A 125 3.74 -12.17 -2.90
C PHE A 125 3.63 -13.30 -1.87
N GLY A 126 3.51 -13.02 -0.58
CA GLY A 126 3.59 -14.10 0.39
C GLY A 126 5.03 -14.51 0.66
N THR A 127 5.20 -15.83 0.82
CA THR A 127 6.49 -16.53 0.73
C THR A 127 6.80 -17.01 -0.69
N TRP A 128 5.93 -16.70 -1.65
CA TRP A 128 6.11 -17.15 -3.02
C TRP A 128 7.18 -16.29 -3.71
N VAL A 129 8.22 -16.95 -4.20
CA VAL A 129 9.28 -16.34 -5.00
C VAL A 129 9.10 -16.61 -6.49
N GLY A 130 8.46 -17.74 -6.82
CA GLY A 130 8.28 -18.21 -8.18
C GLY A 130 9.62 -18.57 -8.84
N ALA A 131 9.67 -18.34 -10.15
CA ALA A 131 10.85 -18.60 -10.96
C ALA A 131 12.01 -17.66 -10.62
N ILE A 132 13.22 -18.21 -10.57
CA ILE A 132 14.47 -17.51 -10.19
C ILE A 132 15.60 -17.69 -11.22
N ASP A 133 15.32 -18.38 -12.32
CA ASP A 133 16.29 -18.74 -13.35
C ASP A 133 16.79 -17.53 -14.15
N GLY A 134 18.04 -17.11 -13.90
CA GLY A 134 18.62 -15.95 -14.57
C GLY A 134 18.24 -14.62 -13.93
N VAL A 135 17.78 -14.64 -12.67
CA VAL A 135 17.60 -13.42 -11.87
C VAL A 135 18.93 -12.68 -11.65
N GLU A 136 20.06 -13.40 -11.64
CA GLU A 136 21.38 -12.80 -11.60
C GLU A 136 21.64 -11.91 -12.83
N GLU A 137 21.30 -12.39 -14.02
CA GLU A 137 21.43 -11.63 -15.28
C GLU A 137 20.49 -10.41 -15.31
N LEU A 138 19.28 -10.54 -14.77
CA LEU A 138 18.37 -9.39 -14.57
C LEU A 138 18.97 -8.34 -13.64
N ALA A 139 19.60 -8.77 -12.54
CA ALA A 139 20.26 -7.89 -11.59
C ALA A 139 21.46 -7.17 -12.24
N GLU A 140 22.17 -7.84 -13.14
CA GLU A 140 23.28 -7.25 -13.91
C GLU A 140 22.82 -6.24 -14.97
N ARG A 141 21.69 -6.49 -15.67
CA ARG A 141 21.08 -5.50 -16.57
C ARG A 141 20.76 -4.20 -15.83
N LYS A 142 20.24 -4.31 -14.61
CA LYS A 142 19.96 -3.17 -13.72
C LYS A 142 21.21 -2.48 -13.16
N LYS A 143 22.40 -3.10 -13.23
CA LYS A 143 23.69 -2.47 -12.89
C LYS A 143 24.27 -1.70 -14.07
N ASN A 144 24.06 -2.20 -15.29
CA ASN A 144 24.57 -1.59 -16.53
C ASN A 144 23.75 -0.38 -16.99
N GLU A 145 22.44 -0.40 -16.74
CA GLU A 145 21.68 0.84 -16.56
C GLU A 145 22.12 1.42 -15.21
N LEU A 146 22.91 2.50 -15.18
CA LEU A 146 23.31 3.18 -13.94
C LEU A 146 22.08 3.76 -13.21
N VAL A 147 21.25 2.90 -12.63
CA VAL A 147 20.23 3.32 -11.68
C VAL A 147 20.97 3.48 -10.37
N GLN A 148 21.33 4.72 -10.03
CA GLN A 148 21.56 5.11 -8.64
C GLN A 148 20.51 4.37 -7.81
N GLN A 149 20.95 3.48 -6.92
CA GLN A 149 20.01 2.80 -6.01
C GLN A 149 19.11 3.87 -5.43
N ALA A 150 17.81 3.81 -5.75
CA ALA A 150 16.90 4.91 -5.46
C ALA A 150 17.06 5.26 -3.97
N SER A 151 17.28 6.53 -3.65
CA SER A 151 17.56 6.99 -2.27
C SER A 151 16.60 6.40 -1.23
N TYR A 152 15.35 6.21 -1.65
CA TYR A 152 14.29 5.53 -0.92
C TYR A 152 14.65 4.11 -0.40
N LEU A 153 15.37 3.29 -1.18
CA LEU A 153 15.77 1.94 -0.74
C LEU A 153 16.79 2.01 0.41
N LYS A 154 17.72 2.98 0.36
CA LYS A 154 18.70 3.18 1.43
C LYS A 154 18.05 3.63 2.74
N GLU A 155 17.03 4.47 2.65
CA GLU A 155 16.23 4.90 3.82
C GLU A 155 15.44 3.74 4.42
N VAL A 156 14.82 2.90 3.59
CA VAL A 156 14.11 1.69 4.05
C VAL A 156 15.04 0.70 4.73
N ASP A 157 16.25 0.48 4.20
CA ASP A 157 17.26 -0.40 4.82
C ASP A 157 17.67 0.12 6.20
N GLN A 158 17.95 1.43 6.31
CA GLN A 158 18.28 2.07 7.59
C GLN A 158 17.15 2.00 8.60
N LEU A 159 15.90 2.19 8.17
CA LEU A 159 14.74 2.08 9.05
C LEU A 159 14.50 0.63 9.48
N SER A 160 14.87 -0.34 8.65
CA SER A 160 14.68 -1.77 8.90
C SER A 160 15.75 -2.38 9.79
N GLU A 161 16.83 -1.65 10.09
CA GLU A 161 17.97 -2.13 10.86
C GLU A 161 17.56 -2.66 12.25
N GLY A 162 17.95 -3.91 12.53
CA GLY A 162 17.68 -4.61 13.79
C GLY A 162 16.26 -5.17 13.93
N LEU A 163 15.41 -5.04 12.91
CA LEU A 163 14.05 -5.57 12.95
C LEU A 163 13.94 -6.91 12.23
N ILE A 164 13.03 -7.75 12.72
CA ILE A 164 12.64 -9.03 12.10
C ILE A 164 11.22 -8.88 11.57
N PRO A 165 10.89 -9.42 10.39
CA PRO A 165 9.54 -9.39 9.85
C PRO A 165 8.49 -9.95 10.83
N LEU A 166 7.38 -9.22 10.95
CA LEU A 166 6.28 -9.62 11.81
C LEU A 166 5.49 -10.77 11.18
N ASN A 167 4.95 -11.64 12.04
CA ASN A 167 4.06 -12.71 11.62
C ASN A 167 2.78 -12.14 10.99
N ARG A 168 2.36 -12.71 9.85
CA ARG A 168 1.17 -12.29 9.09
C ARG A 168 -0.14 -12.40 9.87
N GLU A 169 -0.32 -13.45 10.68
CA GLU A 169 -1.50 -13.63 11.52
C GLU A 169 -1.59 -12.53 12.57
N LYS A 170 -0.45 -12.11 13.14
CA LYS A 170 -0.41 -10.95 14.06
C LYS A 170 -0.84 -9.67 13.33
N LEU A 171 -0.35 -9.41 12.12
CA LEU A 171 -0.75 -8.23 11.34
C LEU A 171 -2.24 -8.27 11.03
N LYS A 172 -2.77 -9.43 10.65
CA LYS A 172 -4.20 -9.65 10.38
C LYS A 172 -5.07 -9.40 11.61
N ASP A 173 -4.68 -9.93 12.77
CA ASP A 173 -5.39 -9.70 14.04
C ASP A 173 -5.43 -8.21 14.40
N LEU A 174 -4.31 -7.50 14.28
CA LEU A 174 -4.24 -6.07 14.53
C LEU A 174 -5.06 -5.27 13.51
N SER A 175 -5.09 -5.71 12.25
CA SER A 175 -5.97 -5.12 11.24
C SER A 175 -7.44 -5.23 11.61
N LEU A 176 -7.88 -6.41 12.07
CA LEU A 176 -9.27 -6.62 12.49
C LEU A 176 -9.64 -5.75 13.70
N LYS A 177 -8.73 -5.62 14.67
CA LYS A 177 -8.97 -4.81 15.89
C LYS A 177 -8.96 -3.31 15.63
N SER A 178 -8.03 -2.84 14.81
CA SER A 178 -7.86 -1.42 14.52
C SER A 178 -8.80 -0.90 13.42
N GLY A 179 -9.40 -1.79 12.62
CA GLY A 179 -10.14 -1.42 11.42
C GLY A 179 -9.26 -0.87 10.28
N LEU A 180 -7.93 -0.92 10.43
CA LEU A 180 -6.97 -0.46 9.45
C LEU A 180 -6.40 -1.65 8.67
N LEU A 181 -6.11 -1.46 7.39
CA LEU A 181 -5.22 -2.37 6.69
C LEU A 181 -3.80 -2.18 7.23
N ILE A 182 -3.22 -3.26 7.75
CA ILE A 182 -1.85 -3.30 8.28
C ILE A 182 -1.07 -4.32 7.49
N ARG A 183 0.02 -3.89 6.87
CA ARG A 183 0.83 -4.75 6.00
C ARG A 183 2.31 -4.36 5.99
N PRO A 184 3.21 -5.28 5.60
CA PRO A 184 4.61 -4.95 5.36
C PRO A 184 4.81 -3.92 4.24
N LEU A 185 5.86 -3.11 4.34
CA LEU A 185 6.32 -2.19 3.29
C LEU A 185 7.12 -2.93 2.20
N GLY A 186 6.55 -4.01 1.67
CA GLY A 186 7.17 -4.89 0.67
C GLY A 186 7.54 -6.27 1.21
N ILE A 187 7.91 -7.16 0.29
CA ILE A 187 8.22 -8.57 0.60
C ILE A 187 9.38 -8.63 1.60
N GLY A 188 9.18 -9.37 2.70
CA GLY A 188 10.22 -9.55 3.72
C GLY A 188 10.58 -8.27 4.47
N SER A 189 9.90 -7.16 4.23
CA SER A 189 10.14 -5.92 4.96
C SER A 189 9.71 -6.09 6.41
N PRO A 190 10.56 -5.75 7.39
CA PRO A 190 10.15 -5.71 8.77
C PRO A 190 9.37 -4.44 9.10
N LEU A 191 9.38 -3.44 8.24
CA LEU A 191 8.58 -2.23 8.41
C LEU A 191 7.16 -2.47 7.93
N VAL A 192 6.21 -1.81 8.58
CA VAL A 192 4.79 -1.92 8.25
C VAL A 192 4.18 -0.55 8.02
N GLU A 193 3.10 -0.55 7.25
CA GLU A 193 2.16 0.55 7.19
C GLU A 193 0.82 0.18 7.80
N ALA A 194 0.11 1.18 8.32
CA ALA A 194 -1.28 1.09 8.71
C ALA A 194 -2.09 2.15 7.96
N ARG A 195 -3.14 1.75 7.26
CA ARG A 195 -3.95 2.67 6.46
C ARG A 195 -5.44 2.39 6.49
N VAL A 196 -6.21 3.46 6.36
CA VAL A 196 -7.64 3.37 6.12
C VAL A 196 -7.90 2.87 4.70
N VAL A 197 -8.81 1.91 4.57
CA VAL A 197 -9.28 1.35 3.28
C VAL A 197 -10.78 1.46 3.15
N THR A 198 -11.52 1.19 4.23
CA THR A 198 -13.00 1.27 4.28
C THR A 198 -13.46 2.04 5.50
N GLU A 199 -14.65 2.63 5.41
CA GLU A 199 -15.36 3.26 6.52
C GLU A 199 -14.50 4.22 7.39
N PRO A 200 -13.81 5.20 6.78
CA PRO A 200 -12.86 6.08 7.48
C PRO A 200 -13.44 6.70 8.76
N THR A 201 -14.69 7.14 8.72
CA THR A 201 -15.39 7.80 9.83
C THR A 201 -15.64 6.90 11.04
N LYS A 202 -15.51 5.58 10.90
CA LYS A 202 -15.58 4.65 12.03
C LYS A 202 -14.27 4.54 12.80
N ILE A 203 -13.15 4.96 12.20
CA ILE A 203 -11.84 4.94 12.85
C ILE A 203 -11.77 6.08 13.85
N THR A 204 -11.65 5.73 15.14
CA THR A 204 -11.64 6.67 16.28
C THR A 204 -10.32 6.60 17.04
N ASP A 205 -10.10 7.56 17.95
CA ASP A 205 -8.88 7.60 18.78
C ASP A 205 -8.64 6.30 19.58
N GLY A 206 -9.70 5.64 20.03
CA GLY A 206 -9.58 4.37 20.77
C GLY A 206 -8.95 3.25 19.94
N MET A 207 -9.22 3.23 18.63
CA MET A 207 -8.74 2.19 17.72
C MET A 207 -7.25 2.36 17.39
N ILE A 208 -6.71 3.57 17.50
CA ILE A 208 -5.28 3.85 17.25
C ILE A 208 -4.38 3.18 18.30
N LYS A 209 -4.91 2.90 19.51
CA LYS A 209 -4.16 2.17 20.55
C LYS A 209 -3.82 0.74 20.15
N GLU A 210 -4.60 0.13 19.26
CA GLU A 210 -4.32 -1.20 18.71
C GLU A 210 -3.03 -1.23 17.87
N LEU A 211 -2.46 -0.07 17.50
CA LEU A 211 -1.19 0.02 16.79
C LEU A 211 0.05 -0.04 17.70
N ILE A 212 -0.11 0.11 19.02
CA ILE A 212 1.00 0.09 19.98
C ILE A 212 1.90 -1.17 19.85
N PRO A 213 1.38 -2.39 19.62
CA PRO A 213 2.20 -3.58 19.41
C PRO A 213 3.11 -3.55 18.17
N LEU A 214 2.94 -2.57 17.29
CA LEU A 214 3.75 -2.33 16.09
C LEU A 214 4.76 -1.19 16.26
N LYS A 215 4.99 -0.76 17.51
CA LYS A 215 5.77 0.45 17.82
C LYS A 215 7.08 0.55 17.04
N GLU A 216 7.88 -0.51 17.06
CA GLU A 216 9.19 -0.54 16.41
C GLU A 216 9.13 -0.75 14.90
N HIS A 217 7.97 -1.05 14.33
CA HIS A 217 7.79 -1.46 12.92
C HIS A 217 7.03 -0.43 12.07
N LEU A 218 6.18 0.40 12.68
CA LEU A 218 5.35 1.35 11.94
C LEU A 218 6.18 2.48 11.32
N ALA A 219 6.19 2.50 9.98
CA ALA A 219 6.89 3.52 9.20
C ALA A 219 5.95 4.45 8.43
N LYS A 220 4.74 3.98 8.07
CA LYS A 220 3.74 4.82 7.39
C LYS A 220 2.35 4.66 8.03
N ILE A 221 1.67 5.78 8.24
CA ILE A 221 0.31 5.81 8.77
C ILE A 221 -0.55 6.70 7.88
N ASP A 222 -1.68 6.17 7.41
CA ASP A 222 -2.69 6.92 6.65
C ASP A 222 -4.06 6.80 7.31
N LEU A 223 -4.49 7.88 7.96
CA LEU A 223 -5.74 8.00 8.70
C LEU A 223 -6.70 8.99 8.05
N ARG A 224 -6.62 9.15 6.71
CA ARG A 224 -7.42 10.14 6.00
C ARG A 224 -8.92 10.00 6.28
N ASN A 225 -9.60 11.13 6.40
CA ASN A 225 -11.04 11.29 6.62
C ASN A 225 -11.57 10.57 7.87
N SER A 226 -10.69 10.12 8.78
CA SER A 226 -11.10 9.42 9.99
C SER A 226 -11.64 10.36 11.06
N ALA A 227 -12.38 9.78 12.01
CA ALA A 227 -12.96 10.53 13.12
C ALA A 227 -11.97 10.77 14.28
N ILE A 228 -10.66 10.62 14.04
CA ILE A 228 -9.63 10.87 15.03
C ILE A 228 -9.52 12.36 15.40
N THR A 229 -9.02 12.60 16.60
CA THR A 229 -8.74 13.93 17.16
C THR A 229 -7.28 14.03 17.57
N ASP A 230 -6.90 15.17 18.17
CA ASP A 230 -5.55 15.39 18.70
C ASP A 230 -5.10 14.31 19.69
N GLN A 231 -6.03 13.57 20.30
CA GLN A 231 -5.73 12.48 21.21
C GLN A 231 -4.88 11.40 20.54
N SER A 232 -5.22 10.96 19.32
CA SER A 232 -4.46 9.94 18.57
C SER A 232 -2.99 10.31 18.35
N LEU A 233 -2.65 11.60 18.33
CA LEU A 233 -1.27 12.05 18.10
C LEU A 233 -0.35 11.77 19.28
N ILE A 234 -0.91 11.49 20.48
CA ILE A 234 -0.12 11.06 21.63
C ILE A 234 0.44 9.66 21.37
N GLU A 235 -0.41 8.71 20.97
CA GLU A 235 0.01 7.36 20.62
C GLU A 235 0.90 7.34 19.36
N ILE A 236 0.53 8.09 18.32
CA ILE A 236 1.32 8.16 17.07
C ILE A 236 2.72 8.71 17.32
N SER A 237 2.88 9.63 18.29
CA SER A 237 4.20 10.15 18.66
C SER A 237 5.17 9.11 19.21
N SER A 238 4.67 7.93 19.59
CA SER A 238 5.47 6.85 20.16
C SER A 238 6.17 5.97 19.12
N PHE A 239 5.90 6.16 17.82
CA PHE A 239 6.47 5.36 16.72
C PHE A 239 7.79 5.97 16.21
N PRO A 240 8.96 5.44 16.61
CA PRO A 240 10.26 6.06 16.33
C PRO A 240 10.66 6.03 14.86
N ARG A 241 10.03 5.18 14.04
CA ARG A 241 10.36 4.96 12.63
C ARG A 241 9.34 5.56 11.66
N LEU A 242 8.37 6.32 12.17
CA LEU A 242 7.34 6.94 11.35
C LEU A 242 7.96 8.00 10.43
N THR A 243 7.89 7.77 9.12
CA THR A 243 8.35 8.72 8.08
C THR A 243 7.19 9.40 7.36
N HIS A 244 6.04 8.73 7.24
CA HIS A 244 4.88 9.25 6.53
C HIS A 244 3.64 9.23 7.41
N LEU A 245 2.98 10.38 7.55
CA LEU A 245 1.73 10.52 8.29
C LEU A 245 0.71 11.32 7.48
N ASN A 246 -0.40 10.67 7.12
CA ASN A 246 -1.51 11.31 6.43
C ASN A 246 -2.71 11.48 7.37
N LEU A 247 -3.03 12.74 7.67
CA LEU A 247 -4.13 13.16 8.55
C LEU A 247 -5.19 13.97 7.77
N MET A 248 -5.19 13.88 6.44
CA MET A 248 -6.09 14.64 5.59
C MET A 248 -7.55 14.48 6.05
N GLY A 249 -8.31 15.57 6.16
CA GLY A 249 -9.74 15.52 6.45
C GLY A 249 -10.10 15.02 7.86
N THR A 250 -9.16 15.06 8.81
CA THR A 250 -9.39 14.70 10.22
C THR A 250 -9.65 15.93 11.09
N GLN A 251 -9.99 15.73 12.36
CA GLN A 251 -10.28 16.81 13.31
C GLN A 251 -9.03 17.37 14.01
N ILE A 252 -7.86 17.18 13.41
CA ILE A 252 -6.57 17.57 13.99
C ILE A 252 -6.42 19.08 14.01
N THR A 253 -5.90 19.60 15.12
CA THR A 253 -5.59 21.02 15.33
C THR A 253 -4.09 21.24 15.52
N SER A 254 -3.64 22.49 15.47
CA SER A 254 -2.24 22.84 15.76
C SER A 254 -1.78 22.44 17.16
N LYS A 255 -2.71 22.23 18.12
CA LYS A 255 -2.36 21.74 19.47
C LYS A 255 -1.90 20.29 19.41
N GLY A 256 -2.61 19.44 18.69
CA GLY A 256 -2.26 18.03 18.51
C GLY A 256 -0.90 17.82 17.84
N ILE A 257 -0.57 18.63 16.83
CA ILE A 257 0.72 18.54 16.11
C ILE A 257 1.92 18.67 17.06
N ARG A 258 1.77 19.35 18.20
CA ARG A 258 2.83 19.47 19.22
C ARG A 258 3.22 18.14 19.85
N PHE A 259 2.35 17.12 19.84
CA PHE A 259 2.69 15.80 20.37
C PHE A 259 3.69 15.07 19.46
N LEU A 260 3.68 15.35 18.15
CA LEU A 260 4.53 14.69 17.17
C LEU A 260 6.02 15.07 17.25
N ARG A 261 6.44 15.93 18.19
CA ARG A 261 7.86 16.32 18.34
C ARG A 261 8.83 15.14 18.52
N LYS A 262 8.33 13.98 18.96
CA LYS A 262 9.11 12.74 19.12
C LYS A 262 9.28 11.94 17.82
N THR A 263 8.49 12.19 16.77
CA THR A 263 8.62 11.51 15.47
C THR A 263 9.72 12.16 14.65
N GLN A 264 10.96 12.01 15.10
CA GLN A 264 12.11 12.68 14.50
C GLN A 264 12.42 12.22 13.08
N LYS A 265 11.94 11.04 12.68
CA LYS A 265 12.06 10.49 11.32
C LYS A 265 10.96 10.95 10.36
N LEU A 266 10.01 11.78 10.81
CA LEU A 266 8.88 12.20 9.99
C LEU A 266 9.36 13.10 8.85
N GLU A 267 9.15 12.66 7.61
CA GLU A 267 9.54 13.32 6.37
C GLU A 267 8.34 13.92 5.64
N ASN A 268 7.19 13.27 5.78
CA ASN A 268 5.98 13.54 5.03
C ASN A 268 4.79 13.70 5.98
N LEU A 269 4.22 14.90 6.01
CA LEU A 269 3.05 15.20 6.82
C LEU A 269 1.94 15.83 5.96
N ASN A 270 0.79 15.18 5.90
CA ASN A 270 -0.37 15.69 5.17
C ASN A 270 -1.44 16.16 6.16
N LEU A 271 -1.70 17.47 6.16
CA LEU A 271 -2.66 18.18 7.00
C LEU A 271 -3.76 18.87 6.17
N VAL A 272 -3.97 18.41 4.93
CA VAL A 272 -5.01 18.95 4.05
C VAL A 272 -6.38 18.81 4.70
N SER A 273 -7.22 19.83 4.62
CA SER A 273 -8.57 19.80 5.21
C SER A 273 -8.58 19.50 6.73
N THR A 274 -7.59 20.01 7.47
CA THR A 274 -7.55 19.91 8.94
C THR A 274 -7.77 21.29 9.59
N GLN A 275 -7.91 21.34 10.92
CA GLN A 275 -8.16 22.58 11.68
C GLN A 275 -6.86 23.29 12.12
N VAL A 276 -5.76 23.03 11.43
CA VAL A 276 -4.44 23.56 11.73
C VAL A 276 -4.37 25.05 11.34
N SER A 277 -3.96 25.91 12.28
CA SER A 277 -3.77 27.36 12.13
C SER A 277 -2.29 27.78 12.19
N ASP A 278 -2.00 29.07 12.01
CA ASP A 278 -0.66 29.70 12.06
C ASP A 278 0.16 29.32 13.30
N SER A 279 -0.49 28.97 14.40
CA SER A 279 0.20 28.47 15.61
C SER A 279 0.99 27.16 15.40
N VAL A 280 0.81 26.49 14.26
CA VAL A 280 1.56 25.28 13.87
C VAL A 280 3.00 25.61 13.47
N VAL A 281 3.28 26.83 13.02
CA VAL A 281 4.58 27.26 12.48
C VAL A 281 5.72 26.88 13.43
N GLU A 282 5.62 27.29 14.70
CA GLU A 282 6.64 27.03 15.74
C GLU A 282 6.84 25.54 16.06
N THR A 283 5.91 24.69 15.63
CA THR A 283 6.03 23.24 15.79
C THR A 283 6.61 22.59 14.55
N ILE A 284 6.22 23.02 13.36
CA ILE A 284 6.75 22.47 12.10
C ILE A 284 8.24 22.75 11.94
N VAL A 285 8.70 23.95 12.29
CA VAL A 285 10.09 24.38 12.07
C VAL A 285 11.12 23.57 12.84
N ILE A 286 10.69 22.85 13.90
CA ILE A 286 11.60 22.03 14.71
C ILE A 286 11.67 20.56 14.28
N PHE A 287 10.87 20.11 13.29
CA PHE A 287 11.00 18.74 12.80
C PHE A 287 12.26 18.64 11.95
N PRO A 288 13.25 17.83 12.37
CA PRO A 288 14.57 17.86 11.76
C PRO A 288 14.60 17.27 10.34
N ASN A 289 13.73 16.31 10.07
CA ASN A 289 13.71 15.57 8.78
C ASN A 289 12.45 15.84 7.95
N LEU A 290 11.58 16.79 8.35
CA LEU A 290 10.36 17.04 7.59
C LEU A 290 10.69 17.73 6.26
N GLN A 291 10.37 17.06 5.16
CA GLN A 291 10.67 17.48 3.80
C GLN A 291 9.42 17.95 3.05
N ARG A 292 8.26 17.36 3.32
CA ARG A 292 7.01 17.67 2.61
C ARG A 292 5.86 17.89 3.59
N LEU A 293 5.23 19.05 3.46
CA LEU A 293 4.07 19.45 4.23
C LEU A 293 2.93 19.89 3.30
N PHE A 294 1.75 19.30 3.47
CA PHE A 294 0.56 19.64 2.69
C PHE A 294 -0.48 20.30 3.59
N LEU A 295 -0.96 21.49 3.21
CA LEU A 295 -1.79 22.37 4.05
C LEU A 295 -3.04 22.91 3.34
N TRP A 296 -3.31 22.49 2.10
CA TRP A 296 -4.50 22.91 1.36
C TRP A 296 -5.77 22.76 2.19
N ASN A 297 -6.66 23.77 2.14
CA ASN A 297 -7.94 23.77 2.86
C ASN A 297 -7.83 23.60 4.38
N SER A 298 -6.69 23.96 4.99
CA SER A 298 -6.57 24.08 6.45
C SER A 298 -6.85 25.52 6.92
N ASN A 299 -6.85 25.75 8.23
CA ASN A 299 -7.07 27.07 8.84
C ASN A 299 -5.80 27.95 8.90
N ILE A 300 -4.70 27.54 8.24
CA ILE A 300 -3.47 28.33 8.18
C ILE A 300 -3.65 29.47 7.16
N SER A 301 -3.15 30.65 7.49
CA SER A 301 -3.17 31.82 6.61
C SER A 301 -1.99 31.82 5.64
N GLU A 302 -2.10 32.63 4.57
CA GLU A 302 -0.97 32.92 3.69
C GLU A 302 0.26 33.48 4.44
N ALA A 303 0.03 34.26 5.51
CA ALA A 303 1.09 34.77 6.36
C ALA A 303 1.78 33.65 7.16
N GLY A 304 1.00 32.70 7.70
CA GLY A 304 1.54 31.52 8.37
C GLY A 304 2.38 30.64 7.44
N VAL A 305 1.94 30.46 6.19
CA VAL A 305 2.68 29.70 5.17
C VAL A 305 3.95 30.43 4.73
N SER A 306 3.89 31.75 4.59
CA SER A 306 5.06 32.59 4.31
C SER A 306 6.09 32.45 5.42
N ALA A 307 5.66 32.49 6.68
CA ALA A 307 6.53 32.28 7.84
C ALA A 307 7.14 30.86 7.88
N LEU A 308 6.40 29.81 7.46
CA LEU A 308 6.97 28.47 7.32
C LEU A 308 8.10 28.42 6.30
N ARG A 309 7.88 28.99 5.11
CA ARG A 309 8.88 29.01 4.02
C ARG A 309 10.12 29.81 4.40
N GLU A 310 9.95 30.88 5.18
CA GLU A 310 11.07 31.68 5.69
C GLU A 310 11.86 30.93 6.78
N LYS A 311 11.17 30.35 7.76
CA LYS A 311 11.83 29.71 8.92
C LYS A 311 12.39 28.31 8.62
N LYS A 312 11.86 27.61 7.61
CA LYS A 312 12.28 26.26 7.21
C LYS A 312 12.35 26.15 5.68
N ASN A 313 13.41 26.71 5.12
CA ASN A 313 13.60 26.85 3.67
C ASN A 313 13.84 25.52 2.92
N ASP A 314 14.21 24.45 3.62
CA ASP A 314 14.36 23.09 3.10
C ASP A 314 13.02 22.32 3.02
N LEU A 315 11.95 22.86 3.62
CA LEU A 315 10.63 22.25 3.61
C LEU A 315 9.83 22.62 2.35
N VAL A 316 9.41 21.61 1.60
CA VAL A 316 8.46 21.78 0.50
C VAL A 316 7.05 21.91 1.08
N VAL A 317 6.49 23.11 1.02
CA VAL A 317 5.14 23.42 1.49
C VAL A 317 4.17 23.54 0.32
N SER A 318 3.22 22.61 0.24
CA SER A 318 2.07 22.65 -0.67
C SER A 318 0.86 23.25 0.03
N PHE A 319 0.46 24.44 -0.40
CA PHE A 319 -0.60 25.27 0.16
C PHE A 319 -1.32 26.02 -0.95
#